data_AF-A0A6B3DW31-F1
#
_entry.id   AF-A0A6B3DW31-F1
#
_cell.length_a   1.000
_cell.length_b   1.000
_cell.length_c   1.000
_cell.angle_alpha   90.00
_cell.angle_beta   90.00
_cell.angle_gamma   90.00
#
_symmetry.space_group_name_H-M   'P 1'
#
loop_
_entity.id
_entity.type
_entity.pdbx_description
1 polymer ?
#
loop_
_entity_poly.entity_id
_entity_poly.type
_entity_poly.pdbx_seq_one_letter_code
_entity_poly.pdbx_strand_id
1 'polypeptide(L)'
;MNTALPNGLRVLDLFCCQGGASMGYHLAGFDVTGVDLVPQPRYPFAFIQADAIEYVREHGAGFDFIHASPPCQRYTLAQRIQHRDHPDLIAPVRAALQATGRPWVIENVEEAAPELRNPVTLCAAVFGMRTYRHRLFETGGGFTFTPPRHRRHTAPLTKMGRPRAAGTFAHYVGNFSGVQEARTDLRVPWMNRDGIRECIPPAYTEHIGHALYASLLGVAA
;
A
#
# COMPACT_ATOMS: atom_id res chain seq x y z
N MET A 1 -19.92 2.52 -9.54
CA MET A 1 -18.79 1.67 -9.07
C MET A 1 -19.42 0.41 -8.54
N ASN A 2 -18.97 -0.77 -8.97
CA ASN A 2 -19.34 -2.02 -8.30
C ASN A 2 -18.75 -1.97 -6.89
N THR A 3 -19.56 -1.70 -5.88
CA THR A 3 -19.18 -1.90 -4.49
C THR A 3 -19.30 -3.39 -4.20
N ALA A 4 -18.21 -4.02 -3.74
CA ALA A 4 -18.30 -5.39 -3.24
C ALA A 4 -19.29 -5.45 -2.07
N LEU A 5 -19.96 -6.59 -1.91
CA LEU A 5 -20.80 -6.82 -0.74
C LEU A 5 -19.93 -6.78 0.52
N PRO A 6 -20.35 -6.10 1.61
CA PRO A 6 -19.61 -6.10 2.86
C PRO A 6 -19.37 -7.51 3.37
N ASN A 7 -18.13 -7.82 3.76
CA ASN A 7 -17.74 -9.13 4.28
C ASN A 7 -17.79 -9.22 5.82
N GLY A 8 -18.14 -8.11 6.49
CA GLY A 8 -18.26 -8.01 7.94
C GLY A 8 -16.95 -7.83 8.70
N LEU A 9 -15.80 -7.78 8.01
CA LEU A 9 -14.48 -7.66 8.60
C LEU A 9 -13.94 -6.23 8.53
N ARG A 10 -13.09 -5.87 9.48
CA ARG A 10 -12.53 -4.53 9.65
C ARG A 10 -11.02 -4.50 9.41
N VAL A 11 -10.57 -3.55 8.59
CA VAL A 11 -9.15 -3.27 8.31
C VAL A 11 -8.74 -1.91 8.87
N LEU A 12 -7.60 -1.90 9.57
CA LEU A 12 -6.89 -0.69 9.95
C LEU A 12 -5.76 -0.42 8.94
N ASP A 13 -5.79 0.74 8.28
CA ASP A 13 -4.75 1.19 7.35
C ASP A 13 -3.89 2.29 8.01
N LEU A 14 -2.69 1.92 8.42
CA LEU A 14 -1.73 2.81 9.07
C LEU A 14 -0.84 3.50 8.03
N PHE A 15 -0.59 4.80 8.22
CA PHE A 15 0.12 5.66 7.26
C PHE A 15 -0.68 5.83 5.96
N CYS A 16 -2.01 5.95 6.09
CA CYS A 16 -2.95 5.72 5.00
C CYS A 16 -2.84 6.72 3.84
N CYS A 17 -2.24 7.89 4.06
CA CYS A 17 -2.15 8.96 3.07
C CYS A 17 -3.52 9.22 2.43
N GLN A 18 -3.59 9.27 1.09
CA GLN A 18 -4.84 9.47 0.37
C GLN A 18 -5.64 8.17 0.14
N GLY A 19 -5.23 7.04 0.72
CA GLY A 19 -6.06 5.83 0.79
C GLY A 19 -6.04 4.91 -0.42
N GLY A 20 -4.87 4.76 -1.07
CA GLY A 20 -4.71 3.83 -2.19
C GLY A 20 -4.84 2.37 -1.76
N ALA A 21 -4.12 1.99 -0.69
CA ALA A 21 -4.24 0.69 -0.04
C ALA A 21 -5.66 0.44 0.49
N SER A 22 -6.23 1.41 1.20
CA SER A 22 -7.57 1.36 1.77
C SER A 22 -8.64 1.03 0.73
N MET A 23 -8.57 1.64 -0.46
CA MET A 23 -9.53 1.38 -1.52
C MET A 23 -9.52 -0.07 -1.97
N GLY A 24 -8.35 -0.72 -2.04
CA GLY A 24 -8.30 -2.14 -2.39
C GLY A 24 -8.98 -3.04 -1.37
N TYR A 25 -8.79 -2.77 -0.07
CA TYR A 25 -9.50 -3.51 0.99
C TYR A 25 -11.01 -3.26 0.94
N HIS A 26 -11.43 -2.03 0.69
CA HIS A 26 -12.85 -1.72 0.48
C HIS A 26 -13.44 -2.48 -0.72
N LEU A 27 -12.71 -2.57 -1.84
CA LEU A 27 -13.10 -3.36 -3.00
C LEU A 27 -13.15 -4.86 -2.72
N ALA A 28 -12.42 -5.35 -1.72
CA ALA A 28 -12.51 -6.72 -1.21
C ALA A 28 -13.61 -6.91 -0.14
N GLY A 29 -14.43 -5.89 0.12
CA GLY A 29 -15.60 -5.95 1.01
C GLY A 29 -15.34 -5.59 2.47
N PHE A 30 -14.13 -5.13 2.83
CA PHE A 30 -13.81 -4.76 4.21
C PHE A 30 -14.35 -3.38 4.60
N ASP A 31 -14.66 -3.19 5.88
CA ASP A 31 -14.83 -1.88 6.50
C ASP A 31 -13.45 -1.31 6.87
N VAL A 32 -13.12 -0.11 6.37
CA VAL A 32 -11.75 0.41 6.40
C VAL A 32 -11.66 1.69 7.21
N THR A 33 -10.72 1.71 8.16
CA THR A 33 -10.34 2.91 8.92
C THR A 33 -8.89 3.27 8.62
N GLY A 34 -8.64 4.52 8.23
CA GLY A 34 -7.29 5.04 7.97
C GLY A 34 -6.74 5.86 9.13
N VAL A 35 -5.45 5.72 9.40
CA VAL A 35 -4.71 6.52 10.37
C VAL A 35 -3.52 7.18 9.71
N ASP A 36 -3.40 8.49 9.88
CA ASP A 36 -2.25 9.27 9.43
C ASP A 36 -2.01 10.44 10.38
N LEU A 37 -0.74 10.83 10.53
CA LEU A 37 -0.37 11.97 11.37
C LEU A 37 -0.82 13.29 10.75
N VAL A 38 -0.81 13.36 9.42
CA VAL A 38 -1.16 14.55 8.64
C VAL A 38 -2.63 14.49 8.26
N PRO A 39 -3.38 15.62 8.24
CA PRO A 39 -4.74 15.63 7.73
C PRO A 39 -4.80 15.11 6.28
N GLN A 40 -5.71 14.17 6.02
CA GLN A 40 -5.90 13.58 4.69
C GLN A 40 -7.28 13.96 4.11
N PRO A 41 -7.48 15.20 3.60
CA PRO A 41 -8.78 15.67 3.13
C PRO A 41 -9.29 14.94 1.87
N ARG A 42 -8.46 14.11 1.25
CA ARG A 42 -8.81 13.27 0.09
C ARG A 42 -8.98 11.80 0.46
N TYR A 43 -8.84 11.44 1.73
CA TYR A 43 -9.07 10.08 2.16
C TYR A 43 -10.55 9.73 2.03
N PRO A 44 -10.91 8.62 1.36
CA PRO A 44 -12.30 8.35 1.02
C PRO A 44 -13.09 7.56 2.08
N PHE A 45 -12.48 7.22 3.23
CA PHE A 45 -13.10 6.39 4.28
C PHE A 45 -13.04 7.06 5.67
N ALA A 46 -13.41 6.33 6.72
CA ALA A 46 -13.26 6.78 8.10
C ALA A 46 -11.78 7.08 8.40
N PHE A 47 -11.51 8.31 8.84
CA PHE A 47 -10.15 8.81 9.04
C PHE A 47 -9.93 9.22 10.49
N ILE A 48 -8.76 8.86 11.02
CA ILE A 48 -8.31 9.25 12.35
C ILE A 48 -6.95 9.93 12.18
N GLN A 49 -6.88 11.19 12.59
CA GLN A 49 -5.62 11.91 12.63
C GLN A 49 -4.90 11.58 13.95
N ALA A 50 -3.89 10.71 13.90
CA ALA A 50 -3.13 10.27 15.07
C ALA A 50 -1.75 9.72 14.67
N ASP A 51 -0.87 9.54 15.65
CA ASP A 51 0.33 8.72 15.44
C ASP A 51 -0.08 7.25 15.21
N ALA A 52 0.42 6.66 14.12
CA ALA A 52 0.04 5.33 13.70
C ALA A 52 0.52 4.23 14.68
N ILE A 53 1.69 4.40 15.30
CA ILE A 53 2.27 3.41 16.23
C ILE A 53 1.55 3.47 17.57
N GLU A 54 1.25 4.66 18.08
CA GLU A 54 0.45 4.83 19.30
C GLU A 54 -0.96 4.28 19.09
N TYR A 55 -1.62 4.66 17.99
CA TYR A 55 -2.99 4.22 17.70
C TYR A 55 -3.11 2.69 17.58
N VAL A 56 -2.18 2.04 16.87
CA VAL A 56 -2.25 0.58 16.71
C VAL A 56 -1.97 -0.17 18.01
N ARG A 57 -1.15 0.37 18.91
CA ARG A 57 -0.91 -0.22 20.24
C ARG A 57 -2.17 -0.21 21.09
N GLU A 58 -2.94 0.87 21.03
CA GLU A 58 -4.15 1.03 21.84
C GLU A 58 -5.37 0.33 21.24
N HIS A 59 -5.54 0.42 19.92
CA HIS A 59 -6.79 0.04 19.24
C HIS A 59 -6.63 -1.10 18.23
N GLY A 60 -5.40 -1.48 17.87
CA GLY A 60 -5.14 -2.45 16.79
C GLY A 60 -5.77 -3.83 17.04
N ALA A 61 -5.87 -4.25 18.29
CA ALA A 61 -6.53 -5.50 18.67
C ALA A 61 -8.04 -5.52 18.35
N GLY A 62 -8.67 -4.38 18.09
CA GLY A 62 -10.10 -4.27 17.72
C GLY A 62 -10.39 -4.45 16.23
N PHE A 63 -9.38 -4.70 15.40
CA PHE A 63 -9.51 -4.92 13.96
C PHE A 63 -9.22 -6.38 13.60
N ASP A 64 -9.71 -6.83 12.45
CA ASP A 64 -9.48 -8.20 11.97
C ASP A 64 -8.17 -8.32 11.21
N PHE A 65 -7.69 -7.22 10.64
CA PHE A 65 -6.43 -7.14 9.91
C PHE A 65 -5.85 -5.73 9.90
N ILE A 66 -4.52 -5.64 9.81
CA ILE A 66 -3.82 -4.35 9.83
C ILE A 66 -2.86 -4.23 8.64
N HIS A 67 -3.00 -3.17 7.87
CA HIS A 67 -2.06 -2.75 6.84
C HIS A 67 -1.20 -1.61 7.39
N ALA A 68 0.10 -1.63 7.13
CA ALA A 68 0.98 -0.51 7.46
C ALA A 68 1.95 -0.21 6.32
N SER A 69 2.04 1.06 5.92
CA SER A 69 3.01 1.54 4.90
C SER A 69 3.91 2.64 5.47
N PRO A 70 4.78 2.34 6.46
CA PRO A 70 5.61 3.34 7.10
C PRO A 70 6.53 4.06 6.09
N PRO A 71 6.84 5.35 6.32
CA PRO A 71 7.61 6.15 5.38
C PRO A 71 8.98 5.54 5.08
N CYS A 72 9.31 5.44 3.80
CA CYS A 72 10.54 4.84 3.27
C CYS A 72 11.74 5.82 3.21
N GLN A 73 11.64 7.00 3.82
CA GLN A 73 12.47 8.17 3.50
C GLN A 73 13.98 7.95 3.69
N ARG A 74 14.38 7.05 4.59
CA ARG A 74 15.78 6.59 4.78
C ARG A 74 16.38 5.91 3.54
N TYR A 75 15.56 5.30 2.68
CA TYR A 75 16.00 4.39 1.63
C TYR A 75 15.99 5.01 0.21
N THR A 76 15.49 6.24 0.06
CA THR A 76 15.46 6.90 -1.26
C THR A 76 16.84 7.44 -1.67
N LEU A 77 17.21 7.24 -2.95
CA LEU A 77 18.47 7.76 -3.52
C LEU A 77 18.63 9.28 -3.35
N ALA A 78 17.53 10.03 -3.40
CA ALA A 78 17.54 11.48 -3.22
C ALA A 78 17.92 11.91 -1.80
N GLN A 79 17.55 11.12 -0.77
CA GLN A 79 17.86 11.44 0.62
C GLN A 79 19.26 10.99 1.03
N ARG A 80 19.81 9.91 0.43
CA ARG A 80 21.23 9.54 0.59
C ARG A 80 22.19 10.66 0.19
N ILE A 81 21.78 11.49 -0.77
CA ILE A 81 22.54 12.67 -1.22
C ILE A 81 22.38 13.86 -0.24
N GLN A 82 21.30 13.90 0.54
CA GLN A 82 20.96 15.03 1.43
C GLN A 82 21.39 14.85 2.90
N HIS A 83 21.99 13.71 3.28
CA HIS A 83 22.50 13.42 4.64
C HIS A 83 21.49 13.69 5.77
N ARG A 84 20.19 13.47 5.52
CA ARG A 84 19.16 13.65 6.55
C ARG A 84 18.98 12.36 7.34
N ASP A 85 19.13 12.44 8.66
CA ASP A 85 18.78 11.36 9.59
C ASP A 85 17.26 11.24 9.66
N HIS A 86 16.74 10.11 9.15
CA HIS A 86 15.32 9.78 9.23
C HIS A 86 15.13 8.51 10.06
N PRO A 87 14.12 8.47 10.95
CA PRO A 87 13.87 7.30 11.78
C PRO A 87 13.48 6.11 10.91
N ASP A 88 14.09 4.95 11.19
CA ASP A 88 13.66 3.68 10.61
C ASP A 88 12.42 3.19 11.36
N LEU A 89 11.26 3.37 10.75
CA LEU A 89 9.98 3.04 11.38
C LEU A 89 9.52 1.59 11.14
N ILE A 90 10.21 0.82 10.29
CA ILE A 90 9.79 -0.56 9.98
C ILE A 90 9.87 -1.43 11.25
N ALA A 91 10.99 -1.40 11.97
CA ALA A 91 11.17 -2.15 13.21
C ALA A 91 10.16 -1.81 14.32
N PRO A 92 9.96 -0.53 14.70
CA PRO A 92 8.97 -0.19 15.73
C PRO A 92 7.52 -0.45 15.30
N VAL A 93 7.17 -0.26 14.02
CA VAL A 93 5.84 -0.62 13.49
C VAL A 93 5.62 -2.12 13.61
N ARG A 94 6.59 -2.95 13.19
CA ARG A 94 6.50 -4.41 13.32
C ARG A 94 6.26 -4.85 14.76
N ALA A 95 7.00 -4.29 15.72
CA ALA A 95 6.83 -4.62 17.12
C ALA A 95 5.42 -4.27 17.63
N ALA A 96 4.88 -3.11 17.22
CA ALA A 96 3.53 -2.71 17.56
C ALA A 96 2.47 -3.63 16.93
N LEU A 97 2.63 -3.99 15.66
CA LEU A 97 1.75 -4.93 14.96
C LEU A 97 1.74 -6.31 15.61
N GLN A 98 2.91 -6.83 15.99
CA GLN A 98 3.03 -8.13 16.68
C GLN A 98 2.28 -8.14 18.02
N ALA A 99 2.32 -7.03 18.77
CA ALA A 99 1.64 -6.92 20.05
C ALA A 99 0.10 -6.94 19.94
N THR A 100 -0.46 -6.66 18.76
CA THR A 100 -1.92 -6.68 18.56
C THR A 100 -2.52 -8.09 18.55
N GLY A 101 -1.71 -9.12 18.28
CA GLY A 101 -2.19 -10.48 18.04
C GLY A 101 -3.02 -10.66 16.76
N ARG A 102 -3.07 -9.66 15.87
CA ARG A 102 -3.83 -9.69 14.61
C ARG A 102 -2.94 -10.03 13.41
N PRO A 103 -3.50 -10.59 12.33
CA PRO A 103 -2.79 -10.70 11.07
C PRO A 103 -2.51 -9.31 10.48
N TRP A 104 -1.36 -9.16 9.82
CA TRP A 104 -0.93 -7.87 9.29
C TRP A 104 -0.03 -7.98 8.06
N VAL A 105 0.10 -6.87 7.36
CA VAL A 105 1.15 -6.64 6.34
C VAL A 105 1.87 -5.32 6.57
N ILE A 106 3.18 -5.32 6.34
CA ILE A 106 4.00 -4.12 6.20
C ILE A 106 4.36 -3.98 4.72
N GLU A 107 3.97 -2.87 4.11
CA GLU A 107 4.35 -2.50 2.76
C GLU A 107 5.58 -1.57 2.79
N ASN A 108 6.47 -1.74 1.80
CA ASN A 108 7.49 -0.75 1.51
C ASN A 108 8.04 -0.84 0.06
N VAL A 109 8.94 0.09 -0.29
CA VAL A 109 9.66 0.10 -1.56
C VAL A 109 10.73 -1.01 -1.62
N GLU A 110 11.23 -1.33 -2.82
CA GLU A 110 12.24 -2.40 -3.01
C GLU A 110 13.54 -2.11 -2.26
N GLU A 111 13.92 -0.84 -2.14
CA GLU A 111 15.14 -0.40 -1.46
C GLU A 111 15.13 -0.69 0.05
N ALA A 112 13.96 -0.95 0.64
CA ALA A 112 13.80 -1.34 2.04
C ALA A 112 13.87 -2.87 2.25
N ALA A 113 14.16 -3.67 1.22
CA ALA A 113 14.26 -5.13 1.32
C ALA A 113 15.13 -5.64 2.49
N PRO A 114 16.29 -5.04 2.81
CA PRO A 114 17.12 -5.51 3.92
C PRO A 114 16.43 -5.45 5.30
N GLU A 115 15.43 -4.58 5.46
CA GLU A 115 14.70 -4.41 6.73
C GLU A 115 13.43 -5.27 6.81
N LEU A 116 13.00 -5.85 5.69
CA LEU A 116 11.79 -6.65 5.58
C LEU A 116 12.11 -8.14 5.70
N ARG A 117 11.21 -8.88 6.35
CA ARG A 117 11.34 -10.33 6.56
C ARG A 117 10.59 -11.10 5.48
N ASN A 118 11.33 -11.80 4.62
CA ASN A 118 10.78 -12.65 3.55
C ASN A 118 9.63 -11.99 2.76
N PRO A 119 9.78 -10.74 2.28
CA PRO A 119 8.67 -10.02 1.69
C PRO A 119 8.23 -10.63 0.35
N VAL A 120 6.95 -10.49 0.06
CA VAL A 120 6.35 -10.80 -1.23
C VAL A 120 6.33 -9.55 -2.11
N THR A 121 6.76 -9.66 -3.36
CA THR A 121 6.73 -8.53 -4.30
C THR A 121 5.44 -8.51 -5.13
N LEU A 122 4.78 -7.35 -5.22
CA LEU A 122 3.71 -7.06 -6.17
C LEU A 122 4.14 -5.97 -7.16
N CYS A 123 3.65 -6.04 -8.40
CA CYS A 123 3.95 -5.07 -9.45
C CYS A 123 2.71 -4.67 -10.23
N ALA A 124 2.56 -3.39 -10.55
CA ALA A 124 1.36 -2.82 -11.15
C ALA A 124 1.02 -3.44 -12.50
N ALA A 125 2.04 -3.81 -13.26
CA ALA A 125 1.88 -4.45 -14.57
C ALA A 125 1.15 -5.80 -14.52
N VAL A 126 1.26 -6.57 -13.42
CA VAL A 126 0.53 -7.86 -13.33
C VAL A 126 -0.98 -7.66 -13.15
N PHE A 127 -1.39 -6.46 -12.71
CA PHE A 127 -2.79 -6.04 -12.54
C PHE A 127 -3.31 -5.24 -13.75
N GLY A 128 -2.59 -5.27 -14.88
CA GLY A 128 -2.99 -4.62 -16.13
C GLY A 128 -2.70 -3.12 -16.21
N MET A 129 -1.97 -2.56 -15.24
CA MET A 129 -1.57 -1.14 -15.25
C MET A 129 -0.38 -0.92 -16.19
N ARG A 130 -0.30 0.25 -16.80
CA ARG A 130 0.77 0.65 -17.74
C ARG A 130 1.90 1.37 -17.04
N THR A 131 2.31 0.86 -15.88
CA THR A 131 3.46 1.34 -15.11
C THR A 131 4.16 0.18 -14.42
N TYR A 132 5.45 0.35 -14.14
CA TYR A 132 6.22 -0.56 -13.30
C TYR A 132 6.39 0.08 -11.94
N ARG A 133 5.72 -0.49 -10.95
CA ARG A 133 5.76 -0.07 -9.56
C ARG A 133 5.86 -1.30 -8.67
N HIS A 134 7.07 -1.71 -8.34
CA HIS A 134 7.26 -2.79 -7.39
C HIS A 134 7.09 -2.29 -5.97
N ARG A 135 6.42 -3.11 -5.16
CA ARG A 135 6.28 -2.93 -3.71
C ARG A 135 6.43 -4.28 -3.02
N LEU A 136 7.08 -4.25 -1.87
CA LEU A 136 7.36 -5.38 -1.01
C LEU A 136 6.34 -5.43 0.11
N PHE A 137 5.88 -6.63 0.44
CA PHE A 137 4.90 -6.90 1.48
C PHE A 137 5.46 -7.96 2.42
N GLU A 138 5.91 -7.55 3.60
CA GLU A 138 6.16 -8.47 4.71
C GLU A 138 4.82 -8.84 5.35
N THR A 139 4.60 -10.12 5.64
CA THR A 139 3.39 -10.60 6.30
C THR A 139 3.69 -11.11 7.71
N GLY A 140 2.70 -11.06 8.59
CA GLY A 140 2.81 -11.61 9.93
C GLY A 140 1.46 -11.90 10.60
N GLY A 141 1.52 -12.32 11.87
CA GLY A 141 0.32 -12.74 12.61
C GLY A 141 -0.34 -14.00 12.03
N GLY A 142 0.47 -14.91 11.47
CA GLY A 142 0.00 -16.16 10.84
C GLY A 142 -0.54 -16.00 9.42
N PHE A 143 -0.66 -14.78 8.92
CA PHE A 143 -1.12 -14.54 7.54
C PHE A 143 0.04 -14.62 6.54
N THR A 144 -0.22 -15.27 5.41
CA THR A 144 0.63 -15.27 4.22
C THR A 144 -0.25 -15.29 2.97
N PHE A 145 0.27 -14.87 1.82
CA PHE A 145 -0.43 -14.97 0.55
C PHE A 145 0.54 -15.26 -0.60
N THR A 146 0.02 -15.87 -1.67
CA THR A 146 0.79 -16.13 -2.88
C THR A 146 0.65 -14.94 -3.85
N PRO A 147 1.75 -14.35 -4.33
CA PRO A 147 1.67 -13.30 -5.34
C PRO A 147 1.25 -13.87 -6.70
N PRO A 148 0.59 -13.07 -7.56
CA PRO A 148 0.39 -13.44 -8.95
C PRO A 148 1.74 -13.59 -9.67
N ARG A 149 1.78 -14.45 -10.70
CA ARG A 149 2.99 -14.69 -11.48
C ARG A 149 3.50 -13.40 -12.14
N HIS A 150 4.70 -12.98 -11.77
CA HIS A 150 5.35 -11.79 -12.32
C HIS A 150 6.13 -12.11 -13.60
N ARG A 151 5.78 -11.47 -14.72
CA ARG A 151 6.49 -11.60 -16.00
C ARG A 151 7.61 -10.58 -16.11
N ARG A 152 8.65 -10.91 -16.90
CA ARG A 152 9.71 -9.95 -17.22
C ARG A 152 9.13 -8.68 -17.84
N HIS A 153 9.61 -7.54 -17.40
CA HIS A 153 9.25 -6.23 -17.95
C HIS A 153 9.83 -6.07 -19.36
N THR A 154 8.97 -5.80 -20.33
CA THR A 154 9.33 -5.72 -21.76
C THR A 154 9.02 -4.35 -22.37
N ALA A 155 8.14 -3.56 -21.76
CA ALA A 155 7.80 -2.23 -22.26
C ALA A 155 8.82 -1.19 -21.74
N PRO A 156 9.31 -0.27 -22.58
CA PRO A 156 10.15 0.82 -22.10
C PRO A 156 9.35 1.80 -21.23
N LEU A 157 10.03 2.43 -20.26
CA LEU A 157 9.44 3.45 -19.39
C LEU A 157 9.70 4.87 -19.91
N THR A 158 8.66 5.69 -19.99
CA THR A 158 8.82 7.15 -20.04
C THR A 158 9.16 7.65 -18.63
N LYS A 159 10.36 8.24 -18.47
CA LYS A 159 10.90 8.74 -17.20
C LYS A 159 10.99 10.27 -17.16
N MET A 160 11.51 10.80 -16.05
CA MET A 160 11.83 12.23 -15.86
C MET A 160 10.64 13.17 -16.03
N GLY A 161 9.45 12.69 -15.64
CA GLY A 161 8.21 13.44 -15.68
C GLY A 161 7.75 13.89 -17.06
N ARG A 162 8.27 13.29 -18.14
CA ARG A 162 7.82 13.56 -19.50
C ARG A 162 6.41 12.98 -19.73
N PRO A 163 5.59 13.60 -20.60
CA PRO A 163 4.34 12.99 -21.06
C PRO A 163 4.60 11.60 -21.66
N ARG A 164 3.73 10.62 -21.37
CA ARG A 164 3.94 9.23 -21.80
C ARG A 164 3.94 9.13 -23.33
N ALA A 165 5.04 8.61 -23.88
CA ALA A 165 5.13 8.34 -25.32
C ALA A 165 4.30 7.11 -25.71
N ALA A 166 3.82 7.09 -26.96
CA ALA A 166 3.12 5.93 -27.51
C ALA A 166 3.97 4.65 -27.39
N GLY A 167 3.35 3.52 -27.07
CA GLY A 167 4.04 2.25 -26.89
C GLY A 167 4.85 2.10 -25.59
N THR A 168 4.97 3.14 -24.78
CA THR A 168 5.70 3.09 -23.49
C THR A 168 4.78 2.91 -22.30
N PHE A 169 5.36 2.49 -21.17
CA PHE A 169 4.75 2.54 -19.84
C PHE A 169 5.16 3.85 -19.14
N ALA A 170 4.36 4.32 -18.19
CA ALA A 170 4.65 5.52 -17.42
C ALA A 170 5.50 5.22 -16.18
N HIS A 171 6.21 6.24 -15.69
CA HIS A 171 6.86 6.25 -14.39
C HIS A 171 6.23 7.33 -13.49
N TYR A 172 5.18 6.96 -12.75
CA TYR A 172 4.45 7.89 -11.88
C TYR A 172 5.15 8.08 -10.51
N VAL A 173 6.43 8.46 -10.49
CA VAL A 173 7.19 8.65 -9.25
C VAL A 173 7.81 10.06 -9.25
N GLY A 174 7.91 10.68 -8.08
CA GLY A 174 8.45 12.03 -7.96
C GLY A 174 7.60 13.05 -8.71
N ASN A 175 8.25 13.93 -9.48
CA ASN A 175 7.53 14.86 -10.36
C ASN A 175 7.20 14.16 -11.70
N PHE A 176 5.90 13.99 -11.98
CA PHE A 176 5.43 13.38 -13.23
C PHE A 176 4.31 14.18 -13.91
N SER A 177 4.18 14.00 -15.23
CA SER A 177 3.11 14.58 -16.08
C SER A 177 1.97 13.59 -16.28
N GLY A 178 0.78 14.07 -16.68
CA GLY A 178 -0.34 13.18 -16.97
C GLY A 178 -1.08 12.70 -15.72
N VAL A 179 -1.42 13.62 -14.80
CA VAL A 179 -2.12 13.28 -13.55
C VAL A 179 -3.44 12.54 -13.81
N GLN A 180 -4.22 12.97 -14.79
CA GLN A 180 -5.49 12.31 -15.11
C GLN A 180 -5.28 10.90 -15.67
N GLU A 181 -4.25 10.72 -16.48
CA GLU A 181 -3.84 9.40 -16.97
C GLU A 181 -3.43 8.48 -15.82
N ALA A 182 -2.60 8.98 -14.90
CA ALA A 182 -2.16 8.21 -13.73
C ALA A 182 -3.34 7.82 -12.81
N ARG A 183 -4.34 8.70 -12.64
CA ARG A 183 -5.58 8.38 -11.92
C ARG A 183 -6.33 7.22 -12.58
N THR A 184 -6.45 7.24 -13.89
CA THR A 184 -7.13 6.17 -14.64
C THR A 184 -6.35 4.86 -14.56
N ASP A 185 -5.04 4.91 -14.80
CA ASP A 185 -4.17 3.73 -14.85
C ASP A 185 -4.05 3.04 -13.49
N LEU A 186 -3.81 3.82 -12.43
CA LEU A 186 -3.72 3.31 -11.06
C LEU A 186 -5.08 3.16 -10.36
N ARG A 187 -6.18 3.58 -11.00
CA ARG A 187 -7.57 3.52 -10.48
C ARG A 187 -7.78 4.31 -9.18
N VAL A 188 -7.28 5.55 -9.14
CA VAL A 188 -7.31 6.45 -7.98
C VAL A 188 -7.89 7.84 -8.30
N PRO A 189 -9.13 7.95 -8.82
CA PRO A 189 -9.69 9.21 -9.34
C PRO A 189 -9.73 10.38 -8.34
N TRP A 190 -9.72 10.11 -7.03
CA TRP A 190 -9.80 11.12 -5.98
C TRP A 190 -8.45 11.77 -5.61
N MET A 191 -7.33 11.12 -5.96
CA MET A 191 -6.01 11.54 -5.51
C MET A 191 -5.47 12.73 -6.30
N ASN A 192 -4.61 13.53 -5.69
CA ASN A 192 -3.77 14.50 -6.41
C ASN A 192 -2.41 13.87 -6.81
N ARG A 193 -1.57 14.62 -7.53
CA ARG A 193 -0.25 14.13 -7.98
C ARG A 193 0.62 13.62 -6.82
N ASP A 194 0.60 14.31 -5.69
CA ASP A 194 1.43 13.97 -4.54
C ASP A 194 0.97 12.68 -3.86
N GLY A 195 -0.33 12.43 -3.78
CA GLY A 195 -0.86 11.14 -3.35
C GLY A 195 -0.49 10.02 -4.32
N ILE A 196 -0.64 10.26 -5.62
CA ILE A 196 -0.39 9.25 -6.67
C ILE A 196 1.07 8.77 -6.69
N ARG A 197 2.04 9.68 -6.54
CA ARG A 197 3.46 9.29 -6.63
C ARG A 197 3.89 8.31 -5.53
N GLU A 198 3.24 8.37 -4.37
CA GLU A 198 3.56 7.50 -3.23
C GLU A 198 2.58 6.33 -3.05
N CYS A 199 1.37 6.38 -3.61
CA CYS A 199 0.31 5.44 -3.25
C CYS A 199 0.60 3.96 -3.57
N ILE A 200 0.01 3.07 -2.78
CA ILE A 200 -0.14 1.67 -3.18
C ILE A 200 -1.35 1.60 -4.12
N PRO A 201 -1.25 1.00 -5.32
CA PRO A 201 -2.40 0.87 -6.21
C PRO A 201 -3.47 -0.05 -5.57
N PRO A 202 -4.77 0.31 -5.62
CA PRO A 202 -5.84 -0.46 -4.99
C PRO A 202 -5.87 -1.95 -5.36
N ALA A 203 -5.47 -2.30 -6.58
CA ALA A 203 -5.43 -3.68 -7.05
C ALA A 203 -4.53 -4.60 -6.18
N TYR A 204 -3.54 -4.05 -5.48
CA TYR A 204 -2.62 -4.85 -4.66
C TYR A 204 -3.32 -5.32 -3.39
N THR A 205 -3.96 -4.38 -2.71
CA THR A 205 -4.65 -4.66 -1.45
C THR A 205 -6.01 -5.29 -1.67
N GLU A 206 -6.61 -5.16 -2.85
CA GLU A 206 -7.74 -6.00 -3.28
C GLU A 206 -7.32 -7.48 -3.36
N HIS A 207 -6.18 -7.78 -4.01
CA HIS A 207 -5.62 -9.14 -4.05
C HIS A 207 -5.29 -9.68 -2.65
N ILE A 208 -4.65 -8.87 -1.81
CA ILE A 208 -4.33 -9.24 -0.42
C ILE A 208 -5.62 -9.46 0.39
N GLY A 209 -6.61 -8.58 0.25
CA GLY A 209 -7.90 -8.67 0.94
C GLY A 209 -8.67 -9.94 0.58
N HIS A 210 -8.71 -10.31 -0.71
CA HIS A 210 -9.30 -11.58 -1.14
C HIS A 210 -8.56 -12.80 -0.58
N ALA A 211 -7.22 -12.77 -0.57
CA ALA A 211 -6.42 -13.86 0.01
C ALA A 211 -6.67 -14.00 1.52
N LEU A 212 -6.75 -12.89 2.24
CA LEU A 212 -7.09 -12.86 3.66
C LEU A 212 -8.49 -13.45 3.91
N TYR A 213 -9.50 -12.97 3.17
CA TYR A 213 -10.87 -13.46 3.31
C TYR A 213 -10.96 -14.97 3.07
N ALA A 214 -10.30 -15.48 2.02
CA ALA A 214 -10.21 -16.90 1.74
C ALA A 214 -9.52 -17.69 2.88
N SER A 215 -8.44 -17.13 3.47
CA SER A 215 -7.75 -17.77 4.59
C SER A 215 -8.62 -17.89 5.84
N LEU A 216 -9.47 -16.90 6.13
CA LEU A 216 -10.38 -16.91 7.28
C LEU A 216 -11.52 -17.92 7.10
N LEU A 217 -12.05 -18.05 5.88
CA LEU A 217 -13.05 -19.07 5.56
C LEU A 217 -12.47 -20.50 5.64
N GLY A 218 -11.22 -20.69 5.20
CA GLY A 218 -10.55 -21.99 5.25
C GLY A 218 -10.20 -22.47 6.66
N VAL A 219 -10.13 -21.56 7.64
CA VAL A 219 -9.94 -21.91 9.07
C VAL A 219 -11.28 -22.23 9.75
N ALA A 220 -12.40 -21.75 9.21
CA ALA A 220 -13.73 -21.98 9.76
C ALA A 220 -14.40 -23.29 9.28
N ALA A 221 -13.79 -23.99 8.31
CA ALA A 221 -14.26 -25.26 7.75
C ALA A 221 -13.44 -26.45 8.27
#